data_AF-A0A2T7TB37-F1
#
_entry.id   AF-A0A2T7TB37-F1
#
_cell.length_a   1.000
_cell.length_b   1.000
_cell.length_c   1.000
_cell.angle_alpha   90.00
_cell.angle_beta   90.00
_cell.angle_gamma   90.00
#
_symmetry.space_group_name_H-M   'P 1'
#
loop_
_entity.id
_entity.type
_entity.pdbx_description
1 polymer ?
#
loop_
_entity_poly.entity_id
_entity_poly.type
_entity_poly.pdbx_seq_one_letter_code
_entity_poly.pdbx_strand_id
1 'polypeptide(L)'
;ALGPCAGLARLPADTAARAADQLAAAGVTVVCLPQGGCGGVERADVERVGADRRGGADRRGTEPPGAESWGSGLPGAERGVAPVQLLRAAGVRIAAGSGALRDVSNPVGRGDPLEAAYLLASQGGMRAADAYDAVSEAARAAMGLPEVRVEAGFPAELLAVRGERIEGVLSLAYSRIVIHRGRVVARTSAVREYCDSAAAVALELPRQGRSVLGNPGP
;
A
#
# COMPACT_ATOMS: atom_id res chain seq x y z
N ALA A 1 3.97 -8.21 15.71
CA ALA A 1 3.32 -8.20 14.37
C ALA A 1 3.95 -9.29 13.51
N LEU A 2 3.24 -9.84 12.51
CA LEU A 2 3.73 -10.86 11.57
C LEU A 2 3.53 -10.38 10.11
N GLY A 3 4.45 -10.71 9.20
CA GLY A 3 4.29 -10.43 7.77
C GLY A 3 5.59 -10.56 6.97
N PRO A 4 5.52 -10.62 5.62
CA PRO A 4 4.30 -10.51 4.81
C PRO A 4 3.49 -11.82 4.74
N CYS A 5 2.17 -11.74 4.98
CA CYS A 5 1.27 -12.91 4.95
C CYS A 5 0.69 -13.20 3.55
N ALA A 6 1.47 -12.95 2.49
CA ALA A 6 1.05 -13.16 1.10
C ALA A 6 0.67 -14.62 0.80
N GLY A 7 1.36 -15.58 1.44
CA GLY A 7 1.11 -17.00 1.28
C GLY A 7 -0.30 -17.46 1.65
N LEU A 8 -1.02 -16.72 2.52
CA LEU A 8 -2.41 -17.05 2.87
C LEU A 8 -3.34 -17.01 1.66
N ALA A 9 -3.08 -16.15 0.68
CA ALA A 9 -3.90 -16.06 -0.52
C ALA A 9 -3.75 -17.31 -1.42
N ARG A 10 -2.68 -18.09 -1.25
CA ARG A 10 -2.39 -19.32 -2.00
C ARG A 10 -2.95 -20.59 -1.35
N LEU A 11 -3.47 -20.49 -0.12
CA LEU A 11 -4.07 -21.61 0.59
C LEU A 11 -5.52 -21.85 0.14
N PRO A 12 -6.05 -23.07 0.29
CA PRO A 12 -7.49 -23.30 0.19
C PRO A 12 -8.26 -22.36 1.12
N ALA A 13 -9.41 -21.86 0.66
CA ALA A 13 -10.18 -20.81 1.34
C ALA A 13 -10.46 -21.12 2.82
N ASP A 14 -10.89 -22.35 3.14
CA ASP A 14 -11.19 -22.75 4.52
C ASP A 14 -9.94 -22.73 5.42
N THR A 15 -8.78 -23.11 4.87
CA THR A 15 -7.52 -23.08 5.59
C THR A 15 -7.06 -21.65 5.83
N ALA A 16 -7.20 -20.77 4.84
CA ALA A 16 -6.91 -19.35 4.99
C ALA A 16 -7.83 -18.67 6.02
N ALA A 17 -9.13 -19.00 6.01
CA ALA A 17 -10.11 -18.49 6.96
C ALA A 17 -9.76 -18.91 8.40
N ARG A 18 -9.53 -20.20 8.65
CA ARG A 18 -9.12 -20.69 9.98
C ARG A 18 -7.82 -20.03 10.46
N ALA A 19 -6.85 -19.86 9.57
CA ALA A 19 -5.61 -19.17 9.92
C ALA A 19 -5.85 -17.71 10.30
N ALA A 20 -6.76 -17.01 9.61
CA ALA A 20 -7.13 -15.64 9.95
C ALA A 20 -7.86 -15.54 11.29
N ASP A 21 -8.78 -16.45 11.59
CA ASP A 21 -9.45 -16.51 12.89
C ASP A 21 -8.46 -16.74 14.03
N GLN A 22 -7.48 -17.63 13.82
CA GLN A 22 -6.41 -17.86 14.81
C GLN A 22 -5.52 -16.63 15.02
N LEU A 23 -5.17 -15.92 13.94
CA LEU A 23 -4.40 -14.68 14.03
C LEU A 23 -5.17 -13.61 14.81
N ALA A 24 -6.47 -13.47 14.55
CA ALA A 24 -7.35 -12.54 15.25
C ALA A 24 -7.48 -12.90 16.74
N ALA A 25 -7.76 -14.17 17.05
CA ALA A 25 -7.87 -14.66 18.42
C ALA A 25 -6.58 -14.47 19.23
N ALA A 26 -5.41 -14.59 18.57
CA ALA A 26 -4.11 -14.35 19.17
C ALA A 26 -3.75 -12.85 19.28
N GLY A 27 -4.60 -11.94 18.80
CA GLY A 27 -4.34 -10.50 18.81
C GLY A 27 -3.17 -10.09 17.91
N VAL A 28 -2.81 -10.91 16.92
CA VAL A 28 -1.67 -10.66 16.05
C VAL A 28 -2.00 -9.57 15.05
N THR A 29 -1.16 -8.54 14.99
CA THR A 29 -1.18 -7.57 13.89
C THR A 29 -0.45 -8.13 12.68
N VAL A 30 -1.08 -8.13 11.52
CA VAL A 30 -0.49 -8.55 10.24
C VAL A 30 0.01 -7.35 9.46
N VAL A 31 1.24 -7.45 8.94
CA VAL A 31 1.88 -6.44 8.09
C VAL A 31 1.69 -6.80 6.61
N CYS A 32 1.07 -5.91 5.87
CA CYS A 32 0.85 -6.04 4.42
C CYS A 32 1.83 -5.17 3.62
N LEU A 33 2.36 -5.74 2.54
CA LEU A 33 3.33 -5.09 1.64
C LEU A 33 2.74 -5.06 0.22
N PRO A 34 1.88 -4.09 -0.13
CA PRO A 34 1.14 -4.09 -1.39
C PRO A 34 2.00 -3.87 -2.64
N GLN A 35 3.26 -3.44 -2.54
CA GLN A 35 4.20 -3.45 -3.68
C GLN A 35 4.98 -4.78 -3.81
N GLY A 36 4.70 -5.75 -2.95
CA GLY A 36 5.39 -7.04 -2.89
C GLY A 36 6.29 -7.19 -1.66
N GLY A 37 6.53 -8.44 -1.27
CA GLY A 37 7.42 -8.78 -0.16
C GLY A 37 8.89 -8.54 -0.45
N CYS A 38 9.70 -8.46 0.60
CA CYS A 38 11.17 -8.42 0.49
C CYS A 38 11.69 -9.85 0.35
N GLY A 39 12.03 -10.26 -0.87
CA GLY A 39 12.56 -11.59 -1.13
C GLY A 39 12.42 -12.00 -2.59
N GLY A 40 13.54 -12.12 -3.31
CA GLY A 40 13.57 -12.63 -4.69
C GLY A 40 13.20 -14.12 -4.84
N VAL A 41 12.75 -14.79 -3.77
CA VAL A 41 12.61 -16.24 -3.71
C VAL A 41 11.24 -16.72 -4.19
N GLU A 42 10.18 -15.90 -4.12
CA GLU A 42 8.82 -16.34 -4.49
C GLU A 42 8.62 -16.55 -6.00
N ARG A 43 9.43 -15.92 -6.87
CA ARG A 43 9.34 -16.13 -8.34
C ARG A 43 10.01 -17.42 -8.81
N ALA A 44 11.02 -17.91 -8.08
CA ALA A 44 11.80 -19.07 -8.48
C ALA A 44 11.04 -20.41 -8.35
N ASP A 45 9.97 -20.44 -7.53
CA ASP A 45 9.17 -21.65 -7.32
C ASP A 45 8.08 -21.83 -8.40
N VAL A 46 7.60 -20.74 -9.01
CA VAL A 46 6.61 -20.83 -10.11
C VAL A 46 7.24 -21.37 -11.39
N GLU A 47 8.49 -20.99 -11.70
CA GLU A 47 9.20 -21.50 -12.87
C GLU A 47 9.66 -22.96 -12.72
N ARG A 48 10.06 -23.41 -11.51
CA ARG A 48 10.45 -24.80 -11.28
C ARG A 48 9.27 -25.77 -11.38
N VAL A 49 8.10 -25.40 -10.86
CA VAL A 49 6.89 -26.25 -10.95
C VAL A 49 6.35 -26.32 -12.40
N GLY A 50 6.60 -25.31 -13.23
CA GLY A 50 6.24 -25.32 -14.66
C GLY A 50 7.21 -26.11 -15.55
N ALA A 51 8.47 -26.24 -15.15
CA ALA A 51 9.48 -26.99 -15.90
C ALA A 51 9.34 -28.51 -15.75
N ASP A 52 8.86 -28.99 -14.60
CA ASP A 52 8.76 -30.42 -14.28
C ASP A 52 7.59 -31.14 -14.98
N ARG A 53 6.69 -30.40 -15.63
CA ARG A 53 5.53 -30.96 -16.38
C ARG A 53 5.77 -31.15 -17.87
N ARG A 54 6.96 -30.84 -18.40
CA ARG A 54 7.30 -30.99 -19.83
C ARG A 54 8.08 -32.26 -20.15
N GLY A 55 7.65 -33.40 -19.60
CA GLY A 55 8.18 -34.72 -19.96
C GLY A 55 7.10 -35.80 -19.90
N GLY A 56 6.45 -36.10 -21.03
CA GLY A 56 5.52 -37.23 -21.15
C GLY A 56 4.54 -37.09 -22.32
N ALA A 57 4.55 -38.07 -23.21
CA ALA A 57 3.99 -38.06 -24.56
C ALA A 57 2.44 -38.24 -24.69
N ASP A 58 1.91 -37.66 -25.78
CA ASP A 58 0.86 -38.13 -26.73
C ASP A 58 -0.38 -38.91 -26.24
N ARG A 59 -1.58 -38.32 -26.44
CA ARG A 59 -2.64 -38.88 -27.31
C ARG A 59 -3.82 -37.91 -27.56
N ARG A 60 -4.26 -37.92 -28.83
CA ARG A 60 -5.38 -37.21 -29.49
C ARG A 60 -6.74 -37.30 -28.80
N GLY A 61 -7.54 -36.23 -28.90
CA GLY A 61 -9.00 -36.25 -28.74
C GLY A 61 -9.60 -34.88 -28.37
N THR A 62 -10.35 -34.29 -29.30
CA THR A 62 -11.00 -32.96 -29.26
C THR A 62 -12.20 -32.85 -28.30
N GLU A 63 -12.24 -31.79 -27.48
CA GLU A 63 -13.46 -31.16 -26.93
C GLU A 63 -13.27 -29.62 -26.89
N PRO A 64 -14.33 -28.81 -27.09
CA PRO A 64 -14.23 -27.35 -27.20
C PRO A 64 -14.09 -26.66 -25.82
N PRO A 65 -13.50 -25.45 -25.74
CA PRO A 65 -13.27 -24.77 -24.47
C PRO A 65 -14.56 -24.14 -23.95
N GLY A 66 -15.08 -24.67 -22.85
CA GLY A 66 -16.31 -24.19 -22.23
C GLY A 66 -16.39 -24.57 -20.76
N ALA A 67 -15.46 -24.03 -19.95
CA ALA A 67 -15.59 -23.79 -18.51
C ALA A 67 -14.24 -23.29 -18.02
N GLU A 68 -14.00 -21.97 -18.13
CA GLU A 68 -12.92 -21.34 -17.38
C GLU A 68 -13.22 -21.53 -15.89
N SER A 69 -12.54 -22.48 -15.25
CA SER A 69 -12.51 -22.56 -13.80
C SER A 69 -11.82 -21.29 -13.33
N TRP A 70 -12.60 -20.29 -12.93
CA TRP A 70 -12.10 -19.20 -12.11
C TRP A 70 -11.40 -19.86 -10.92
N GLY A 71 -10.07 -19.72 -10.88
CA GLY A 71 -9.20 -20.48 -9.98
C GLY A 71 -9.71 -20.41 -8.54
N SER A 72 -9.59 -21.52 -7.82
CA SER A 72 -9.94 -21.68 -6.40
C SER A 72 -9.10 -20.83 -5.42
N GLY A 73 -8.43 -19.78 -5.93
CA GLY A 73 -7.58 -18.87 -5.16
C GLY A 73 -8.32 -17.61 -4.74
N LEU A 74 -7.94 -17.07 -3.59
CA LEU A 74 -8.48 -15.79 -3.10
C LEU A 74 -7.98 -14.62 -3.97
N PRO A 75 -8.75 -13.52 -4.09
CA PRO A 75 -8.28 -12.30 -4.75
C PRO A 75 -6.95 -11.83 -4.13
N GLY A 76 -5.92 -11.63 -4.96
CA GLY A 76 -4.58 -11.24 -4.52
C GLY A 76 -3.52 -12.35 -4.56
N ALA A 77 -3.94 -13.62 -4.74
CA ALA A 77 -3.02 -14.76 -4.87
C ALA A 77 -2.01 -14.59 -6.02
N GLU A 78 -2.47 -14.12 -7.17
CA GLU A 78 -1.62 -13.92 -8.37
C GLU A 78 -0.62 -12.78 -8.22
N ARG A 79 -0.86 -11.85 -7.28
CA ARG A 79 0.00 -10.69 -7.04
C ARG A 79 0.93 -10.86 -5.84
N GLY A 80 0.86 -11.99 -5.14
CA GLY A 80 1.65 -12.23 -3.92
C GLY A 80 1.34 -11.20 -2.83
N VAL A 81 0.09 -10.75 -2.73
CA VAL A 81 -0.36 -9.81 -1.69
C VAL A 81 -1.23 -10.56 -0.68
N ALA A 82 -1.12 -10.21 0.60
CA ALA A 82 -1.95 -10.80 1.65
C ALA A 82 -3.45 -10.62 1.34
N PRO A 83 -4.33 -11.58 1.69
CA PRO A 83 -5.77 -11.48 1.44
C PRO A 83 -6.41 -10.55 2.48
N VAL A 84 -6.18 -9.24 2.33
CA VAL A 84 -6.52 -8.20 3.32
C VAL A 84 -7.99 -8.22 3.70
N GLN A 85 -8.90 -8.44 2.74
CA GLN A 85 -10.34 -8.48 3.02
C GLN A 85 -10.70 -9.64 3.96
N LEU A 86 -10.16 -10.84 3.71
CA LEU A 86 -10.37 -12.01 4.55
C LEU A 86 -9.83 -11.77 5.96
N LEU A 87 -8.61 -11.24 6.06
CA LEU A 87 -7.98 -10.94 7.35
C LEU A 87 -8.80 -9.92 8.15
N ARG A 88 -9.28 -8.85 7.49
CA ARG A 88 -10.12 -7.85 8.14
C ARG A 88 -11.47 -8.38 8.56
N ALA A 89 -12.10 -9.21 7.73
CA ALA A 89 -13.38 -9.84 8.07
C ALA A 89 -13.26 -10.73 9.31
N ALA A 90 -12.11 -11.38 9.51
CA ALA A 90 -11.79 -12.15 10.72
C ALA A 90 -11.42 -11.28 11.95
N GLY A 91 -11.31 -9.96 11.81
CA GLY A 91 -10.93 -9.05 12.90
C GLY A 91 -9.42 -8.90 13.12
N VAL A 92 -8.58 -9.34 12.17
CA VAL A 92 -7.13 -9.15 12.25
C VAL A 92 -6.78 -7.66 12.10
N ARG A 93 -5.95 -7.14 13.00
CA ARG A 93 -5.40 -5.78 12.87
C ARG A 93 -4.40 -5.75 11.71
N ILE A 94 -4.56 -4.79 10.80
CA ILE A 94 -3.68 -4.60 9.65
C ILE A 94 -2.77 -3.40 9.86
N ALA A 95 -1.47 -3.62 9.70
CA ALA A 95 -0.48 -2.58 9.47
C ALA A 95 0.09 -2.74 8.06
N ALA A 96 0.70 -1.70 7.49
CA ALA A 96 1.24 -1.78 6.15
C ALA A 96 2.43 -0.85 5.90
N GLY A 97 3.24 -1.22 4.92
CA GLY A 97 4.36 -0.44 4.37
C GLY A 97 4.57 -0.80 2.91
N SER A 98 5.42 -0.07 2.18
CA SER A 98 5.55 -0.27 0.73
C SER A 98 6.01 -1.68 0.35
N GLY A 99 7.05 -2.19 1.03
CA GLY A 99 7.70 -3.47 0.74
C GLY A 99 9.08 -3.29 0.13
N ALA A 100 9.44 -4.19 -0.78
CA ALA A 100 10.72 -4.19 -1.49
C ALA A 100 10.99 -2.87 -2.24
N LEU A 101 12.23 -2.38 -2.18
CA LEU A 101 12.69 -1.12 -2.79
C LEU A 101 14.05 -1.30 -3.45
N ARG A 102 14.10 -1.17 -4.78
CA ARG A 102 15.31 -1.28 -5.61
C ARG A 102 16.12 -2.54 -5.29
N ASP A 103 15.43 -3.67 -5.22
CA ASP A 103 16.01 -4.98 -4.97
C ASP A 103 15.56 -6.01 -6.02
N VAL A 104 15.98 -7.26 -5.84
CA VAL A 104 15.66 -8.38 -6.74
C VAL A 104 14.17 -8.72 -6.80
N SER A 105 13.40 -8.43 -5.74
CA SER A 105 11.95 -8.62 -5.71
C SER A 105 11.22 -7.48 -6.41
N ASN A 106 11.67 -6.24 -6.23
CA ASN A 106 11.12 -5.04 -6.82
C ASN A 106 12.24 -4.07 -7.26
N PRO A 107 12.58 -4.01 -8.57
CA PRO A 107 13.68 -3.18 -9.07
C PRO A 107 13.40 -1.68 -8.96
N VAL A 108 12.15 -1.29 -8.72
CA VAL A 108 11.74 0.11 -8.49
C VAL A 108 11.39 0.32 -7.03
N GLY A 109 10.13 0.16 -6.65
CA GLY A 109 9.59 0.54 -5.33
C GLY A 109 9.50 2.05 -5.13
N ARG A 110 8.45 2.51 -4.45
CA ARG A 110 8.28 3.95 -4.14
C ARG A 110 8.71 4.34 -2.74
N GLY A 111 8.69 3.39 -1.79
CA GLY A 111 8.97 3.67 -0.38
C GLY A 111 8.03 4.70 0.25
N ASP A 112 6.85 4.92 -0.35
CA ASP A 112 5.85 5.89 0.09
C ASP A 112 4.69 5.18 0.84
N PRO A 113 4.45 5.49 2.12
CA PRO A 113 3.31 4.97 2.87
C PRO A 113 1.95 5.35 2.27
N LEU A 114 1.80 6.53 1.66
CA LEU A 114 0.52 6.93 1.05
C LEU A 114 0.21 6.12 -0.21
N GLU A 115 1.25 5.69 -0.94
CA GLU A 115 1.09 4.76 -2.05
C GLU A 115 0.65 3.37 -1.54
N ALA A 116 1.23 2.89 -0.43
CA ALA A 116 0.80 1.63 0.16
C ALA A 116 -0.67 1.68 0.58
N ALA A 117 -1.11 2.77 1.21
CA ALA A 117 -2.52 2.99 1.53
C ALA A 117 -3.40 3.08 0.28
N TYR A 118 -2.95 3.79 -0.77
CA TYR A 118 -3.67 3.84 -2.05
C TYR A 118 -3.86 2.45 -2.65
N LEU A 119 -2.84 1.58 -2.62
CA LEU A 119 -2.94 0.22 -3.16
C LEU A 119 -3.86 -0.67 -2.30
N LEU A 120 -3.81 -0.54 -0.97
CA LEU A 120 -4.74 -1.23 -0.08
C LEU A 120 -6.20 -0.82 -0.32
N ALA A 121 -6.45 0.47 -0.58
CA ALA A 121 -7.78 0.96 -0.87
C ALA A 121 -8.25 0.54 -2.28
N SER A 122 -7.45 0.84 -3.31
CA SER A 122 -7.83 0.65 -4.71
C SER A 122 -7.79 -0.80 -5.18
N GLN A 123 -6.86 -1.62 -4.65
CA GLN A 123 -6.68 -3.02 -5.06
C GLN A 123 -7.09 -4.00 -3.96
N GLY A 124 -6.88 -3.64 -2.70
CA GLY A 124 -7.25 -4.47 -1.54
C GLY A 124 -8.69 -4.27 -1.06
N GLY A 125 -9.42 -3.30 -1.63
CA GLY A 125 -10.82 -3.00 -1.28
C GLY A 125 -11.02 -2.49 0.15
N MET A 126 -9.98 -1.94 0.78
CA MET A 126 -10.13 -1.25 2.07
C MET A 126 -10.78 0.12 1.88
N ARG A 127 -11.51 0.60 2.89
CA ARG A 127 -11.91 2.02 2.93
C ARG A 127 -10.64 2.87 3.05
N ALA A 128 -10.65 4.05 2.44
CA ALA A 128 -9.48 4.91 2.39
C ALA A 128 -8.98 5.35 3.78
N ALA A 129 -9.87 5.62 4.73
CA ALA A 129 -9.52 5.89 6.12
C ALA A 129 -8.82 4.69 6.77
N ASP A 130 -9.43 3.50 6.71
CA ASP A 130 -8.84 2.27 7.27
C ASP A 130 -7.46 1.94 6.63
N ALA A 131 -7.29 2.25 5.34
CA ALA A 131 -6.03 2.05 4.63
C ALA A 131 -4.95 3.06 5.05
N TYR A 132 -5.34 4.30 5.34
CA TYR A 132 -4.44 5.29 5.91
C TYR A 132 -4.03 4.94 7.34
N ASP A 133 -4.96 4.47 8.17
CA ASP A 133 -4.67 4.01 9.54
C ASP A 133 -3.66 2.85 9.53
N ALA A 134 -3.78 1.94 8.56
CA ALA A 134 -2.86 0.81 8.39
C ALA A 134 -1.39 1.24 8.19
N VAL A 135 -1.15 2.36 7.51
CA VAL A 135 0.21 2.88 7.24
C VAL A 135 0.65 3.96 8.22
N SER A 136 -0.21 4.36 9.15
CA SER A 136 0.04 5.42 10.13
C SER A 136 -0.04 4.87 11.55
N GLU A 137 -1.19 4.97 12.22
CA GLU A 137 -1.37 4.58 13.63
C GLU A 137 -1.11 3.07 13.84
N ALA A 138 -1.68 2.21 13.00
CA ALA A 138 -1.49 0.77 13.14
C ALA A 138 -0.04 0.36 12.87
N ALA A 139 0.63 1.00 11.91
CA ALA A 139 2.06 0.79 11.66
C ALA A 139 2.93 1.25 12.84
N ARG A 140 2.61 2.43 13.41
CA ARG A 140 3.28 2.96 14.61
C ARG A 140 3.14 2.02 15.80
N ALA A 141 1.92 1.54 16.07
CA ALA A 141 1.65 0.56 17.12
C ALA A 141 2.36 -0.77 16.85
N ALA A 142 2.38 -1.26 15.61
CA ALA A 142 3.09 -2.49 15.23
C ALA A 142 4.61 -2.40 15.45
N MET A 143 5.19 -1.19 15.37
CA MET A 143 6.59 -0.90 15.68
C MET A 143 6.85 -0.66 17.17
N GLY A 144 5.83 -0.70 18.04
CA GLY A 144 5.97 -0.46 19.48
C GLY A 144 6.30 0.99 19.84
N LEU A 145 6.02 1.92 18.92
CA LEU A 145 6.28 3.34 19.14
C LEU A 145 5.16 3.98 19.98
N PRO A 146 5.48 5.00 20.80
CA PRO A 146 4.45 5.74 21.55
C PRO A 146 3.38 6.33 20.64
N GLU A 147 2.15 6.40 21.15
CA GLU A 147 1.04 7.02 20.45
C GLU A 147 1.31 8.51 20.17
N VAL A 148 0.78 8.99 19.04
CA VAL A 148 0.80 10.40 18.65
C VAL A 148 -0.59 10.76 18.16
N ARG A 149 -1.12 11.89 18.66
CA ARG A 149 -2.36 12.50 18.20
C ARG A 149 -2.13 13.95 17.79
N VAL A 150 -3.04 14.48 16.98
CA VAL A 150 -3.11 15.91 16.67
C VAL A 150 -3.86 16.62 17.81
N GLU A 151 -3.24 16.61 18.99
CA GLU A 151 -3.80 17.15 20.23
C GLU A 151 -2.69 17.81 21.07
N ALA A 152 -3.06 18.81 21.87
CA ALA A 152 -2.11 19.45 22.77
C ALA A 152 -1.54 18.45 23.78
N GLY A 153 -0.22 18.47 23.98
CA GLY A 153 0.49 17.54 24.88
C GLY A 153 1.18 16.38 24.16
N PHE A 154 0.77 16.05 22.93
CA PHE A 154 1.51 15.09 22.08
C PHE A 154 2.66 15.77 21.33
N PRO A 155 3.73 15.02 20.97
CA PRO A 155 4.80 15.58 20.16
C PRO A 155 4.27 16.02 18.79
N ALA A 156 4.79 17.14 18.28
CA ALA A 156 4.42 17.68 16.97
C ALA A 156 5.07 16.88 15.83
N GLU A 157 4.56 15.66 15.63
CA GLU A 157 4.86 14.73 14.54
C GLU A 157 3.71 14.80 13.52
N LEU A 158 3.86 15.61 12.47
CA LEU A 158 2.76 15.95 11.57
C LEU A 158 3.16 15.77 10.11
N LEU A 159 2.21 15.32 9.29
CA LEU A 159 2.30 15.31 7.84
C LEU A 159 1.23 16.24 7.29
N ALA A 160 1.63 17.38 6.73
CA ALA A 160 0.71 18.26 6.02
C ALA A 160 0.71 17.89 4.53
N VAL A 161 -0.46 17.51 4.01
CA VAL A 161 -0.69 17.11 2.63
C VAL A 161 -1.84 17.93 2.05
N ARG A 162 -1.83 18.13 0.73
CA ARG A 162 -2.94 18.83 0.06
C ARG A 162 -4.10 17.87 -0.19
N GLY A 163 -5.27 18.20 0.36
CA GLY A 163 -6.53 17.52 0.10
C GLY A 163 -7.58 17.84 1.17
N GLU A 164 -8.86 17.68 0.84
CA GLU A 164 -9.98 17.88 1.76
C GLU A 164 -10.41 16.59 2.46
N ARG A 165 -10.16 15.45 1.80
CA ARG A 165 -10.58 14.11 2.22
C ARG A 165 -9.45 13.13 1.98
N ILE A 166 -9.42 12.05 2.75
CA ILE A 166 -8.35 11.05 2.63
C ILE A 166 -8.32 10.39 1.24
N GLU A 167 -9.46 10.19 0.59
CA GLU A 167 -9.51 9.64 -0.77
C GLU A 167 -8.80 10.56 -1.78
N GLY A 168 -9.01 11.88 -1.65
CA GLY A 168 -8.35 12.87 -2.49
C GLY A 168 -6.85 12.93 -2.23
N VAL A 169 -6.45 12.83 -0.96
CA VAL A 169 -5.04 12.75 -0.55
C VAL A 169 -4.36 11.52 -1.15
N LEU A 170 -4.95 10.32 -1.00
CA LEU A 170 -4.39 9.08 -1.54
C LEU A 170 -4.30 9.09 -3.08
N SER A 171 -5.10 9.92 -3.76
CA SER A 171 -5.08 10.00 -5.23
C SER A 171 -4.04 10.99 -5.77
N LEU A 172 -3.81 12.12 -5.09
CA LEU A 172 -3.12 13.29 -5.68
C LEU A 172 -2.17 14.05 -4.73
N ALA A 173 -1.91 13.59 -3.51
CA ALA A 173 -1.08 14.31 -2.53
C ALA A 173 0.43 14.26 -2.82
N TYR A 174 0.84 14.77 -3.98
CA TYR A 174 2.24 14.86 -4.38
C TYR A 174 3.01 15.90 -3.55
N SER A 175 2.35 17.01 -3.16
CA SER A 175 2.95 18.06 -2.34
C SER A 175 2.71 17.78 -0.85
N ARG A 176 3.78 17.76 -0.06
CA ARG A 176 3.74 17.43 1.37
C ARG A 176 4.81 18.14 2.18
N ILE A 177 4.51 18.39 3.46
CA ILE A 177 5.45 18.91 4.46
C ILE A 177 5.49 17.92 5.61
N VAL A 178 6.69 17.51 6.00
CA VAL A 178 6.92 16.63 7.15
C VAL A 178 7.46 17.47 8.30
N ILE A 179 6.79 17.36 9.45
CA ILE A 179 7.17 18.04 10.68
C ILE A 179 7.51 16.96 11.70
N HIS A 180 8.73 17.03 12.24
CA HIS A 180 9.22 16.14 13.29
C HIS A 180 9.57 16.99 14.51
N ARG A 181 8.99 16.66 15.68
CA ARG A 181 9.13 17.43 16.93
C ARG A 181 8.99 18.95 16.73
N GLY A 182 8.01 19.38 15.94
CA GLY A 182 7.72 20.80 15.70
C GLY A 182 8.64 21.50 14.70
N ARG A 183 9.56 20.76 14.04
CA ARG A 183 10.45 21.31 13.00
C ARG A 183 10.09 20.74 11.64
N VAL A 184 10.00 21.60 10.63
CA VAL A 184 9.89 21.14 9.23
C VAL A 184 11.20 20.45 8.85
N VAL A 185 11.14 19.14 8.63
CA VAL A 185 12.29 18.31 8.24
C VAL A 185 12.33 17.97 6.76
N ALA A 186 11.17 18.02 6.08
CA ALA A 186 11.10 17.84 4.64
C ALA A 186 9.96 18.67 4.04
N ARG A 187 10.17 19.17 2.83
CA ARG A 187 9.15 19.81 2.00
C ARG A 187 9.29 19.30 0.58
N THR A 188 8.21 18.73 0.06
CA THR A 188 8.10 18.28 -1.33
C THR A 188 6.99 19.08 -2.00
N SER A 189 7.29 19.66 -3.16
CA SER A 189 6.33 20.39 -3.98
C SER A 189 6.26 19.77 -5.36
N ALA A 190 5.05 19.55 -5.86
CA ALA A 190 4.80 19.14 -7.24
C ALA A 190 3.98 20.22 -7.93
N VAL A 191 4.38 20.57 -9.16
CA VAL A 191 3.65 21.49 -10.04
C VAL A 191 3.02 20.65 -11.14
N ARG A 192 1.74 20.89 -11.42
CA ARG A 192 1.05 20.31 -12.57
C ARG A 192 0.61 21.45 -13.48
N GLU A 193 1.16 21.46 -14.68
CA GLU A 193 0.86 22.45 -15.72
C GLU A 193 0.02 21.79 -16.81
N TYR A 194 -1.05 22.46 -17.23
CA TYR A 194 -1.88 22.05 -18.36
C TYR A 194 -1.67 23.10 -19.45
N CYS A 195 -0.89 22.78 -20.47
CA CYS A 195 -0.71 23.67 -21.61
C CYS A 195 -1.90 23.50 -22.58
N ASP A 196 -2.38 24.60 -23.16
CA ASP A 196 -3.47 24.67 -24.16
C ASP A 196 -4.90 24.34 -23.71
N SER A 197 -5.22 24.47 -22.41
CA SER A 197 -6.61 24.53 -21.97
C SER A 197 -7.09 25.99 -21.99
N ALA A 198 -8.13 26.32 -22.77
CA ALA A 198 -8.81 27.63 -22.71
C ALA A 198 -9.35 27.99 -21.30
N ALA A 199 -9.27 27.06 -20.35
CA ALA A 199 -9.54 27.22 -18.92
C ALA A 199 -8.34 27.72 -18.08
N ALA A 200 -7.21 28.11 -18.68
CA ALA A 200 -6.03 28.60 -17.97
C ALA A 200 -6.26 29.85 -17.11
N VAL A 201 -7.40 30.54 -17.27
CA VAL A 201 -7.75 31.76 -16.51
C VAL A 201 -8.43 31.43 -15.16
N ALA A 202 -8.93 30.21 -14.92
CA ALA A 202 -9.80 29.92 -13.78
C ALA A 202 -9.14 29.16 -12.61
N LEU A 203 -7.90 28.68 -12.75
CA LEU A 203 -7.20 27.93 -11.69
C LEU A 203 -5.90 28.66 -11.31
N GLU A 204 -6.03 29.88 -10.81
CA GLU A 204 -5.05 30.54 -9.95
C GLU A 204 -4.88 29.69 -8.67
N LEU A 205 -4.09 28.61 -8.76
CA LEU A 205 -3.62 27.89 -7.59
C LEU A 205 -2.70 28.84 -6.81
N PRO A 206 -2.87 29.01 -5.48
CA PRO A 206 -1.95 29.79 -4.67
C PRO A 206 -0.54 29.19 -4.80
N ARG A 207 0.30 29.83 -5.61
CA ARG A 207 1.74 29.61 -5.57
C ARG A 207 2.17 30.18 -4.24
N GLN A 208 2.63 29.33 -3.33
CA GLN A 208 3.24 29.79 -2.09
C GLN A 208 4.50 30.55 -2.45
N GLY A 209 4.36 31.87 -2.58
CA GLY A 209 5.45 32.79 -2.84
C GLY A 209 6.48 32.71 -1.73
N ARG A 210 7.74 32.71 -2.14
CA ARG A 210 8.89 32.93 -1.27
C ARG A 210 8.70 34.32 -0.65
N SER A 211 8.58 34.42 0.68
CA SER A 211 8.64 35.73 1.33
C SER A 211 10.00 36.34 1.03
N VAL A 212 10.03 37.30 0.11
CA VAL A 212 11.19 38.17 -0.09
C VAL A 212 11.32 38.95 1.22
N LEU A 213 12.36 38.64 1.99
CA LEU A 213 12.85 39.54 3.01
C LEU A 213 13.19 40.84 2.30
N GLY A 214 12.42 41.89 2.59
CA GLY A 214 12.56 43.18 1.96
C GLY A 214 13.98 43.72 2.13
N ASN A 215 14.59 44.09 1.01
CA ASN A 215 15.74 44.99 1.04
C ASN A 215 15.17 46.42 1.04
N PRO A 216 15.59 47.32 1.94
CA PRO A 216 15.12 48.70 1.91
C PRO A 216 15.68 49.37 0.65
N GLY A 217 14.84 50.18 0.01
CA GLY A 217 15.19 50.99 -1.14
C GLY A 217 16.20 52.10 -0.80
N PRO A 218 16.56 52.91 -1.82
CA PRO A 218 17.85 53.58 -1.96
C PRO A 218 18.15 54.64 -0.89
#